data_AF-A0A3D6DD05-F1
#
_entry.id   AF-A0A3D6DD05-F1
#
_cell.length_a   1.000
_cell.length_b   1.000
_cell.length_c   1.000
_cell.angle_alpha   90.00
_cell.angle_beta   90.00
_cell.angle_gamma   90.00
#
_symmetry.space_group_name_H-M   'P 1'
#
loop_
_entity.id
_entity.type
_entity.pdbx_description
1 polymer ?
#
loop_
_entity_poly.entity_id
_entity_poly.type
_entity_poly.pdbx_seq_one_letter_code
_entity_poly.pdbx_strand_id
1 'polypeptide(L)'
;MKLEKLMEVKSDAEGVFLERVTRFTGLVSVGCERFQAHIHNTGRLPILSNGRRVLLKFEGGNNRKTSWDILSVKHEDEWVFVHSGYHRRLAEIFLKRFFPDSPIFAEKVFGRSRLDFVVGENICVEVKGCTYKNGDIAMFPDAPTTRGTKHVEELTKCVKNGMRGFLLFLVFLKSSCFLPNDSIDPDFTRAFWQALKDGVEMKAVRIKYDGVFLYFSGELPLCQKQKTPEERSNDSANQVGNPRDLIR
;
A
#
# COMPACT_ATOMS: atom_id res chain seq x y z
N MET A 1 -14.98 15.68 -10.17
CA MET A 1 -13.53 15.93 -10.30
C MET A 1 -12.93 14.86 -11.20
N LYS A 2 -12.10 15.24 -12.18
CA LYS A 2 -11.37 14.31 -13.04
C LYS A 2 -10.17 13.76 -12.25
N LEU A 3 -10.08 12.44 -12.07
CA LEU A 3 -8.95 11.82 -11.40
C LEU A 3 -7.68 12.00 -12.24
N GLU A 4 -6.54 12.20 -11.57
CA GLU A 4 -5.26 12.35 -12.24
C GLU A 4 -4.73 10.99 -12.70
N LYS A 5 -4.37 10.86 -13.98
CA LYS A 5 -3.78 9.64 -14.55
C LYS A 5 -2.30 9.52 -14.17
N LEU A 6 -1.92 8.39 -13.60
CA LEU A 6 -0.53 8.06 -13.27
C LEU A 6 0.14 7.29 -14.40
N MET A 7 -0.52 6.23 -14.88
CA MET A 7 0.02 5.37 -15.93
C MET A 7 -1.06 4.56 -16.62
N GLU A 8 -0.82 4.19 -17.87
CA GLU A 8 -1.65 3.23 -18.61
C GLU A 8 -1.17 1.80 -18.33
N VAL A 9 -2.10 0.96 -17.88
CA VAL A 9 -1.93 -0.48 -17.70
C VAL A 9 -3.22 -1.13 -18.19
N LYS A 10 -3.38 -1.23 -19.51
CA LYS A 10 -4.57 -1.82 -20.11
C LYS A 10 -4.62 -3.33 -19.87
N SER A 11 -5.73 -3.80 -19.30
CA SER A 11 -6.07 -5.22 -19.21
C SER A 11 -6.52 -5.74 -20.58
N ASP A 12 -6.13 -6.97 -20.89
CA ASP A 12 -6.44 -7.61 -22.17
C ASP A 12 -7.68 -8.50 -22.08
N ALA A 13 -8.00 -8.98 -20.88
CA ALA A 13 -9.21 -9.78 -20.63
C ALA A 13 -9.74 -9.61 -19.21
N GLU A 14 -11.02 -9.92 -19.05
CA GLU A 14 -11.64 -10.18 -17.76
C GLU A 14 -11.89 -11.69 -17.60
N GLY A 15 -11.68 -12.20 -16.40
CA GLY A 15 -11.92 -13.60 -16.08
C GLY A 15 -12.42 -13.82 -14.66
N VAL A 16 -12.49 -15.08 -14.26
CA VAL A 16 -12.85 -15.53 -12.92
C VAL A 16 -11.70 -16.29 -12.31
N PHE A 17 -11.28 -15.91 -11.11
CA PHE A 17 -10.29 -16.65 -10.34
C PHE A 17 -10.90 -17.95 -9.81
N LEU A 18 -10.29 -19.09 -10.15
CA LEU A 18 -10.80 -20.41 -9.79
C LEU A 18 -10.10 -20.97 -8.56
N GLU A 19 -8.78 -20.87 -8.51
CA GLU A 19 -7.98 -21.51 -7.48
C GLU A 19 -6.59 -20.89 -7.41
N ARG A 20 -6.01 -20.81 -6.21
CA ARG A 20 -4.58 -20.51 -6.03
C ARG A 20 -3.76 -21.80 -5.97
N VAL A 21 -3.07 -22.13 -7.05
CA VAL A 21 -2.24 -23.34 -7.18
C VAL A 21 -0.95 -23.23 -6.37
N THR A 22 -0.27 -22.08 -6.46
CA THR A 22 0.92 -21.77 -5.66
C THR A 22 0.88 -20.32 -5.20
N ARG A 23 1.84 -19.90 -4.38
CA ARG A 23 1.99 -18.47 -4.01
C ARG A 23 2.09 -17.53 -5.23
N PHE A 24 2.55 -18.02 -6.39
CA PHE A 24 2.79 -17.25 -7.61
C PHE A 24 1.95 -17.67 -8.81
N THR A 25 1.08 -18.67 -8.67
CA THR A 25 0.30 -19.21 -9.79
C THR A 25 -1.15 -19.40 -9.35
N GLY A 26 -2.07 -18.86 -10.14
CA GLY A 26 -3.50 -19.06 -10.00
C GLY A 26 -4.09 -19.69 -11.25
N LEU A 27 -5.19 -20.42 -11.10
CA LEU A 27 -6.02 -20.87 -12.20
C LEU A 27 -7.13 -19.84 -12.39
N VAL A 28 -7.33 -19.39 -13.64
CA VAL A 28 -8.37 -18.45 -14.02
C VAL A 28 -9.20 -19.01 -15.16
N SER A 29 -10.46 -18.61 -15.24
CA SER A 29 -11.31 -18.85 -16.41
C SER A 29 -11.50 -17.57 -17.20
N VAL A 30 -11.32 -17.64 -18.52
CA VAL A 30 -11.61 -16.54 -19.45
C VAL A 30 -12.55 -17.12 -20.50
N GLY A 31 -13.79 -16.63 -20.54
CA GLY A 31 -14.86 -17.28 -21.30
C GLY A 31 -15.11 -18.71 -20.79
N CYS A 32 -15.03 -19.71 -21.68
CA CYS A 32 -15.20 -21.12 -21.33
C CYS A 32 -13.89 -21.86 -21.09
N GLU A 33 -12.74 -21.20 -21.28
CA GLU A 33 -11.42 -21.82 -21.17
C GLU A 33 -10.77 -21.53 -19.82
N ARG A 34 -9.80 -22.38 -19.45
CA ARG A 34 -9.03 -22.25 -18.19
C ARG A 34 -7.55 -22.05 -18.49
N PHE A 35 -6.95 -21.09 -17.80
CA PHE A 35 -5.55 -20.73 -17.98
C PHE A 35 -4.83 -20.63 -16.65
N GLN A 36 -3.53 -20.92 -16.65
CA GLN A 36 -2.67 -20.52 -15.54
C GLN A 36 -2.26 -19.04 -15.70
N ALA A 37 -2.43 -18.28 -14.63
CA ALA A 37 -2.01 -16.90 -14.53
C ALA A 37 -0.96 -16.71 -13.43
N HIS A 38 0.02 -15.85 -13.67
CA HIS A 38 1.00 -15.48 -12.66
C HIS A 38 0.39 -14.48 -11.66
N ILE A 39 0.75 -14.65 -10.39
CA ILE A 39 0.39 -13.74 -9.31
C ILE A 39 1.66 -12.99 -8.93
N HIS A 40 1.83 -11.79 -9.48
CA HIS A 40 2.94 -10.88 -9.15
C HIS A 40 2.71 -10.22 -7.77
N ASN A 41 2.62 -11.03 -6.71
CA ASN A 41 2.51 -10.55 -5.35
C ASN A 41 2.96 -11.64 -4.37
N THR A 42 3.84 -11.29 -3.44
CA THR A 42 4.32 -12.23 -2.41
C THR A 42 3.42 -12.31 -1.19
N GLY A 43 2.46 -11.38 -1.06
CA GLY A 43 1.49 -11.35 0.02
C GLY A 43 0.47 -12.48 -0.06
N ARG A 44 -0.36 -12.58 0.98
CA ARG A 44 -1.43 -13.58 1.04
C ARG A 44 -2.59 -13.24 0.11
N LEU A 45 -2.80 -11.97 -0.21
CA LEU A 45 -3.91 -11.50 -1.04
C LEU A 45 -5.25 -12.17 -0.65
N PRO A 46 -5.78 -11.99 0.57
CA PRO A 46 -7.06 -12.60 0.99
C PRO A 46 -8.23 -12.28 0.05
N ILE A 47 -8.15 -11.15 -0.66
CA ILE A 47 -9.11 -10.71 -1.67
C ILE A 47 -9.14 -11.62 -2.93
N LEU A 48 -8.05 -12.33 -3.23
CA LEU A 48 -7.93 -13.25 -4.36
C LEU A 48 -8.46 -14.65 -3.97
N SER A 49 -9.78 -14.73 -3.84
CA SER A 49 -10.53 -15.94 -3.47
C SER A 49 -11.31 -16.50 -4.66
N ASN A 50 -11.70 -17.78 -4.58
CA ASN A 50 -12.41 -18.48 -5.65
C ASN A 50 -13.71 -17.75 -6.02
N GLY A 51 -14.02 -17.70 -7.32
CA GLY A 51 -15.20 -17.02 -7.87
C GLY A 51 -15.05 -15.50 -8.05
N ARG A 52 -13.93 -14.90 -7.63
CA ARG A 52 -13.70 -13.46 -7.80
C ARG A 52 -13.41 -13.13 -9.25
N ARG A 53 -14.02 -12.05 -9.76
CA ARG A 53 -13.66 -11.48 -11.06
C ARG A 53 -12.24 -10.90 -11.01
N VAL A 54 -11.49 -11.06 -12.08
CA VAL A 54 -10.10 -10.58 -12.21
C VAL A 54 -9.89 -9.92 -13.56
N LEU A 55 -9.02 -8.91 -13.59
CA LEU A 55 -8.50 -8.38 -14.85
C LEU A 55 -7.12 -8.96 -15.11
N LEU A 56 -6.91 -9.36 -16.34
CA LEU A 56 -5.75 -10.13 -16.78
C LEU A 56 -4.98 -9.36 -17.84
N LYS A 57 -3.66 -9.53 -17.82
CA LYS A 57 -2.77 -9.09 -18.90
C LYS A 57 -2.24 -10.28 -19.65
N PHE A 58 -2.38 -10.27 -20.98
CA PHE A 58 -1.78 -11.29 -21.82
C PHE A 58 -0.31 -10.95 -22.01
N GLU A 59 0.55 -11.91 -21.68
CA GLU A 59 2.00 -11.73 -21.79
C GLU A 59 2.64 -12.87 -22.59
N GLY A 60 1.83 -13.64 -23.32
CA GLY A 60 2.25 -14.85 -24.02
C GLY A 60 3.50 -14.66 -24.88
N GLY A 61 4.52 -15.48 -24.59
CA GLY A 61 5.77 -15.58 -25.33
C GLY A 61 6.43 -16.94 -25.07
N ASN A 62 7.34 -17.36 -25.94
CA ASN A 62 7.85 -18.76 -26.02
C ASN A 62 8.55 -19.30 -24.77
N ASN A 63 8.87 -18.48 -23.75
CA ASN A 63 9.71 -18.89 -22.60
C ASN A 63 9.03 -18.84 -21.22
N ARG A 64 7.71 -18.63 -21.13
CA ARG A 64 7.00 -18.54 -19.85
C ARG A 64 5.94 -19.63 -19.66
N LYS A 65 5.86 -20.14 -18.43
CA LYS A 65 4.92 -21.22 -18.04
C LYS A 65 3.46 -20.76 -17.95
N THR A 66 3.23 -19.46 -17.72
CA THR A 66 1.89 -18.86 -17.64
C THR A 66 1.70 -17.86 -18.77
N SER A 67 0.53 -17.88 -19.42
CA SER A 67 0.22 -16.97 -20.54
C SER A 67 -0.35 -15.62 -20.08
N TRP A 68 -0.81 -15.56 -18.83
CA TRP A 68 -1.51 -14.40 -18.27
C TRP A 68 -0.87 -13.96 -16.96
N ASP A 69 -0.98 -12.67 -16.66
CA ASP A 69 -0.70 -12.10 -15.35
C ASP A 69 -1.98 -11.53 -14.74
N ILE A 70 -2.20 -11.74 -13.43
CA ILE A 70 -3.32 -11.14 -12.72
C ILE A 70 -2.96 -9.69 -12.38
N LEU A 71 -3.65 -8.73 -13.01
CA LEU A 71 -3.46 -7.29 -12.73
C LEU A 71 -4.23 -6.87 -11.49
N SER A 72 -5.51 -7.23 -11.42
CA SER A 72 -6.41 -6.77 -10.37
C SER A 72 -7.50 -7.78 -10.05
N VAL A 73 -8.09 -7.62 -8.87
CA VAL A 73 -9.20 -8.44 -8.36
C VAL A 73 -10.38 -7.52 -8.08
N LYS A 74 -11.58 -7.93 -8.48
CA LYS A 74 -12.80 -7.21 -8.11
C LYS A 74 -13.07 -7.43 -6.63
N HIS A 75 -13.05 -6.34 -5.87
CA HIS A 75 -13.38 -6.33 -4.45
C HIS A 75 -14.33 -5.16 -4.18
N GLU A 76 -15.52 -5.47 -3.67
CA GLU A 76 -16.64 -4.52 -3.63
C GLU A 76 -16.85 -3.92 -5.04
N ASP A 77 -16.98 -2.61 -5.15
CA ASP A 77 -17.24 -1.92 -6.41
C ASP A 77 -15.96 -1.49 -7.15
N GLU A 78 -14.76 -1.83 -6.66
CA GLU A 78 -13.48 -1.40 -7.26
C GLU A 78 -12.59 -2.56 -7.72
N TRP A 79 -11.71 -2.25 -8.68
CA TRP A 79 -10.63 -3.14 -9.08
C TRP A 79 -9.42 -2.86 -8.19
N VAL A 80 -9.09 -3.81 -7.31
CA VAL A 80 -7.91 -3.71 -6.45
C VAL A 80 -6.72 -4.21 -7.25
N PHE A 81 -5.82 -3.29 -7.58
CA PHE A 81 -4.61 -3.61 -8.33
C PHE A 81 -3.65 -4.40 -7.43
N VAL A 82 -3.33 -5.63 -7.81
CA VAL A 82 -2.53 -6.57 -6.98
C VAL A 82 -1.13 -6.81 -7.53
N HIS A 83 -0.83 -6.31 -8.72
CA HIS A 83 0.41 -6.60 -9.43
C HIS A 83 1.59 -5.74 -8.96
N SER A 84 2.40 -6.28 -8.04
CA SER A 84 3.50 -5.54 -7.40
C SER A 84 4.64 -5.15 -8.32
N GLY A 85 4.77 -5.78 -9.50
CA GLY A 85 5.75 -5.40 -10.53
C GLY A 85 5.65 -3.94 -11.00
N TYR A 86 4.51 -3.27 -10.80
CA TYR A 86 4.33 -1.85 -11.14
C TYR A 86 4.65 -0.89 -9.99
N HIS A 87 4.84 -1.39 -8.76
CA HIS A 87 5.02 -0.55 -7.58
C HIS A 87 6.25 0.36 -7.71
N ARG A 88 7.34 -0.14 -8.29
CA ARG A 88 8.57 0.66 -8.52
C ARG A 88 8.27 1.90 -9.37
N ARG A 89 7.61 1.72 -10.52
CA ARG A 89 7.26 2.82 -11.43
C ARG A 89 6.25 3.79 -10.80
N LEU A 90 5.25 3.27 -10.09
CA LEU A 90 4.30 4.10 -9.35
C LEU A 90 5.00 4.95 -8.28
N ALA A 91 5.90 4.33 -7.50
CA ALA A 91 6.67 5.04 -6.50
C ALA A 91 7.54 6.14 -7.11
N GLU A 92 8.21 5.88 -8.23
CA GLU A 92 8.99 6.92 -8.93
C GLU A 92 8.13 8.15 -9.30
N ILE A 93 6.89 7.95 -9.75
CA ILE A 93 5.97 9.06 -10.04
C ILE A 93 5.70 9.89 -8.78
N PHE A 94 5.39 9.24 -7.66
CA PHE A 94 5.12 9.94 -6.40
C PHE A 94 6.36 10.60 -5.80
N LEU A 95 7.52 9.95 -5.89
CA LEU A 95 8.78 10.51 -5.38
C LEU A 95 9.18 11.77 -6.17
N LYS A 96 9.00 11.80 -7.50
CA LYS A 96 9.19 13.03 -8.30
C LYS A 96 8.25 14.16 -7.89
N ARG A 97 7.04 13.82 -7.43
CA ARG A 97 6.07 14.80 -6.90
C ARG A 97 6.46 15.30 -5.52
N PHE A 98 6.88 14.42 -4.62
CA PHE A 98 7.20 14.79 -3.23
C PHE A 98 8.56 15.46 -3.09
N PHE A 99 9.50 15.14 -3.98
CA PHE A 99 10.86 15.65 -4.00
C PHE A 99 11.19 16.14 -5.41
N PRO A 100 10.57 17.25 -5.86
CA PRO A 100 10.86 17.82 -7.17
C PRO A 100 12.36 18.11 -7.30
N ASP A 101 12.86 17.97 -8.53
CA ASP A 101 14.25 18.25 -8.92
C ASP A 101 15.34 17.39 -8.24
N SER A 102 14.96 16.42 -7.41
CA SER A 102 15.89 15.50 -6.77
C SER A 102 16.12 14.25 -7.64
N PRO A 103 17.38 13.84 -7.89
CA PRO A 103 17.66 12.59 -8.60
C PRO A 103 17.13 11.39 -7.79
N ILE A 104 16.64 10.35 -8.48
CA ILE A 104 16.09 9.14 -7.86
C ILE A 104 16.95 7.95 -8.27
N PHE A 105 17.54 7.28 -7.28
CA PHE A 105 18.38 6.10 -7.46
C PHE A 105 17.67 4.89 -6.90
N ALA A 106 17.32 3.91 -7.75
CA ALA A 106 16.67 2.69 -7.30
C ALA A 106 17.68 1.65 -6.81
N GLU A 107 17.21 0.74 -5.94
CA GLU A 107 17.95 -0.47 -5.53
C GLU A 107 19.34 -0.21 -4.91
N LYS A 108 19.51 0.91 -4.21
CA LYS A 108 20.79 1.30 -3.61
C LYS A 108 21.08 0.49 -2.35
N VAL A 109 22.30 -0.02 -2.25
CA VAL A 109 22.78 -0.72 -1.04
C VAL A 109 23.08 0.32 0.04
N PHE A 110 22.52 0.12 1.23
CA PHE A 110 22.83 0.90 2.44
C PHE A 110 23.11 -0.06 3.60
N GLY A 111 24.33 0.02 4.14
CA GLY A 111 24.80 -0.94 5.14
C GLY A 111 24.75 -2.38 4.61
N ARG A 112 23.90 -3.22 5.22
CA ARG A 112 23.69 -4.63 4.83
C ARG A 112 22.39 -4.87 4.05
N SER A 113 21.63 -3.82 3.77
CA SER A 113 20.30 -3.90 3.17
C SER A 113 20.25 -3.16 1.85
N ARG A 114 19.26 -3.50 1.02
CA ARG A 114 18.99 -2.81 -0.25
C ARG A 114 17.71 -2.02 -0.07
N LEU A 115 17.82 -0.69 -0.19
CA LEU A 115 16.69 0.22 -0.17
C LEU A 115 15.99 0.19 -1.52
N ASP A 116 14.67 0.38 -1.52
CA ASP A 116 13.92 0.52 -2.78
C ASP A 116 14.42 1.73 -3.57
N PHE A 117 14.60 2.88 -2.90
CA PHE A 117 15.19 4.07 -3.50
C PHE A 117 16.07 4.88 -2.53
N VAL A 118 16.95 5.70 -3.11
CA VAL A 118 17.51 6.89 -2.48
C VAL A 118 17.17 8.09 -3.35
N VAL A 119 16.61 9.14 -2.75
CA VAL A 119 16.24 10.39 -3.43
C VAL A 119 17.19 11.50 -3.00
N GLY A 120 17.67 12.28 -3.97
CA GLY A 120 18.77 13.21 -3.76
C GLY A 120 20.01 12.46 -3.28
N GLU A 121 20.65 12.98 -2.24
CA GLU A 121 21.85 12.36 -1.66
C GLU A 121 21.58 11.69 -0.31
N ASN A 122 20.45 12.00 0.35
CA ASN A 122 20.24 11.70 1.76
C ASN A 122 18.82 11.23 2.14
N ILE A 123 17.95 10.88 1.21
CA ILE A 123 16.60 10.39 1.53
C ILE A 123 16.51 8.90 1.23
N CYS A 124 16.58 8.06 2.25
CA CYS A 124 16.32 6.62 2.15
C CYS A 124 14.81 6.38 1.99
N VAL A 125 14.40 5.60 0.99
CA VAL A 125 12.99 5.33 0.72
C VAL A 125 12.71 3.83 0.72
N GLU A 126 11.63 3.45 1.39
CA GLU A 126 11.00 2.13 1.28
C GLU A 126 9.58 2.24 0.78
N VAL A 127 9.18 1.32 -0.09
CA VAL A 127 7.85 1.26 -0.70
C VAL A 127 7.13 0.01 -0.24
N LYS A 128 5.84 0.13 0.08
CA LYS A 128 4.99 -0.97 0.48
C LYS A 128 3.66 -0.90 -0.28
N GLY A 129 3.22 -2.01 -0.83
CA GLY A 129 1.89 -2.11 -1.45
C GLY A 129 0.86 -2.60 -0.43
N CYS A 130 -0.28 -1.92 -0.34
CA CYS A 130 -1.38 -2.24 0.56
C CYS A 130 -2.62 -2.64 -0.25
N THR A 131 -3.04 -3.89 -0.06
CA THR A 131 -4.19 -4.52 -0.72
C THR A 131 -5.13 -5.19 0.29
N TYR A 132 -4.97 -4.86 1.58
CA TYR A 132 -5.83 -5.32 2.66
C TYR A 132 -6.45 -4.13 3.40
N LYS A 133 -7.71 -4.29 3.79
CA LYS A 133 -8.43 -3.34 4.65
C LYS A 133 -9.29 -4.08 5.66
N ASN A 134 -9.59 -3.42 6.78
CA ASN A 134 -10.63 -3.82 7.70
C ASN A 134 -11.66 -2.68 7.80
N GLY A 135 -12.90 -2.93 7.37
CA GLY A 135 -13.90 -1.89 7.17
C GLY A 135 -13.40 -0.84 6.16
N ASP A 136 -13.25 0.40 6.62
CA ASP A 136 -12.78 1.54 5.82
C ASP A 136 -11.31 1.92 6.12
N ILE A 137 -10.58 1.06 6.83
CA ILE A 137 -9.18 1.29 7.22
C ILE A 137 -8.27 0.42 6.35
N ALA A 138 -7.40 1.05 5.55
CA ALA A 138 -6.33 0.35 4.83
C ALA A 138 -5.27 -0.12 5.84
N MET A 139 -4.83 -1.37 5.73
CA MET A 139 -3.84 -1.90 6.65
C MET A 139 -2.72 -2.69 5.96
N PHE A 140 -1.53 -2.60 6.53
CA PHE A 140 -0.36 -3.37 6.11
C PHE A 140 0.39 -3.94 7.33
N PRO A 141 0.84 -5.20 7.30
CA PRO A 141 0.76 -6.15 6.17
C PRO A 141 -0.54 -6.98 6.15
N ASP A 142 -0.69 -7.81 5.11
CA ASP A 142 -1.73 -8.83 4.98
C ASP A 142 -1.27 -10.25 5.41
N ALA A 143 0.00 -10.36 5.78
CA ALA A 143 0.65 -11.55 6.35
C ALA A 143 1.90 -11.13 7.16
N PRO A 144 2.35 -11.92 8.15
CA PRO A 144 3.61 -11.63 8.85
C PRO A 144 4.79 -11.40 7.89
N THR A 145 5.59 -10.36 8.13
CA THR A 145 6.65 -9.87 7.24
C THR A 145 7.92 -9.46 7.97
N THR A 146 8.75 -10.45 8.31
CA THR A 146 10.08 -10.18 8.90
C THR A 146 10.97 -9.30 8.02
N ARG A 147 10.83 -9.40 6.69
CA ARG A 147 11.53 -8.52 5.74
C ARG A 147 11.02 -7.08 5.83
N GLY A 148 9.71 -6.87 5.90
CA GLY A 148 9.13 -5.53 6.03
C GLY A 148 9.55 -4.85 7.33
N THR A 149 9.56 -5.58 8.45
CA THR A 149 10.02 -5.06 9.75
C THR A 149 11.47 -4.60 9.67
N LYS A 150 12.37 -5.46 9.16
CA LYS A 150 13.79 -5.10 8.97
C LYS A 150 13.97 -3.87 8.10
N HIS A 151 13.23 -3.75 7.00
CA HIS A 151 13.35 -2.58 6.12
C HIS A 151 12.97 -1.27 6.82
N VAL A 152 11.93 -1.28 7.66
CA VAL A 152 11.53 -0.11 8.46
C VAL A 152 12.57 0.23 9.53
N GLU A 153 13.18 -0.77 10.16
CA GLU A 153 14.29 -0.57 11.08
C GLU A 153 15.53 0.01 10.38
N GLU A 154 15.80 -0.37 9.12
CA GLU A 154 16.88 0.23 8.33
C GLU A 154 16.60 1.70 8.01
N LEU A 155 15.36 2.10 7.72
CA LEU A 155 15.01 3.53 7.60
C LEU A 155 15.28 4.29 8.91
N THR A 156 14.99 3.67 10.05
CA THR A 156 15.31 4.25 11.36
C THR A 156 16.83 4.44 11.54
N LYS A 157 17.63 3.47 11.07
CA LYS A 157 19.10 3.61 11.05
C LYS A 157 19.55 4.71 10.09
N CYS A 158 18.94 4.86 8.93
CA CYS A 158 19.21 6.00 8.03
C CYS A 158 19.06 7.32 8.78
N VAL A 159 17.93 7.50 9.49
CA VAL A 159 17.68 8.73 10.26
C VAL A 159 18.72 8.95 11.36
N LYS A 160 19.09 7.91 12.10
CA LYS A 160 20.13 7.98 13.13
C LYS A 160 21.53 8.32 12.59
N ASN A 161 21.79 8.05 11.31
CA ASN A 161 23.03 8.43 10.63
C ASN A 161 22.97 9.82 9.97
N GLY A 162 21.97 10.66 10.31
CA GLY A 162 21.85 12.03 9.82
C GLY A 162 21.20 12.15 8.44
N MET A 163 20.63 11.07 7.91
CA MET A 163 19.84 11.09 6.67
C MET A 163 18.35 11.26 6.97
N ARG A 164 17.52 11.37 5.92
CA ARG A 164 16.06 11.30 6.04
C ARG A 164 15.59 9.89 5.69
N GLY A 165 14.57 9.41 6.40
CA GLY A 165 13.88 8.16 6.08
C GLY A 165 12.47 8.47 5.59
N PHE A 166 12.03 7.81 4.53
CA PHE A 166 10.71 8.01 3.94
C PHE A 166 10.04 6.68 3.60
N LEU A 167 8.88 6.42 4.21
CA LEU A 167 8.10 5.21 4.00
C LEU A 167 6.85 5.51 3.17
N LEU A 168 6.77 4.95 1.96
CA LEU A 168 5.68 5.17 1.02
C LEU A 168 4.76 3.95 0.94
N PHE A 169 3.48 4.12 1.25
CA PHE A 169 2.45 3.12 1.03
C PHE A 169 1.65 3.42 -0.24
N LEU A 170 1.62 2.47 -1.16
CA LEU A 170 0.73 2.46 -2.32
C LEU A 170 -0.53 1.69 -1.94
N VAL A 171 -1.64 2.40 -1.75
CA VAL A 171 -2.91 1.82 -1.28
C VAL A 171 -3.86 1.65 -2.46
N PHE A 172 -4.24 0.40 -2.75
CA PHE A 172 -5.06 0.06 -3.93
C PHE A 172 -6.54 -0.18 -3.60
N LEU A 173 -6.98 0.23 -2.41
CA LEU A 173 -8.32 0.05 -1.88
C LEU A 173 -8.97 1.40 -1.58
N LYS A 174 -10.30 1.45 -1.64
CA LYS A 174 -11.05 2.53 -0.99
C LYS A 174 -10.93 2.41 0.53
N SER A 175 -10.45 3.49 1.15
CA SER A 175 -10.27 3.60 2.60
C SER A 175 -10.25 5.08 2.98
N SER A 176 -10.63 5.42 4.21
CA SER A 176 -10.56 6.78 4.75
C SER A 176 -9.23 7.08 5.42
N CYS A 177 -8.55 6.07 5.95
CA CYS A 177 -7.27 6.22 6.64
C CYS A 177 -6.43 4.93 6.59
N PHE A 178 -5.20 5.02 7.09
CA PHE A 178 -4.23 3.92 7.11
C PHE A 178 -3.77 3.60 8.53
N LEU A 179 -3.55 2.31 8.82
CA LEU A 179 -2.86 1.82 10.02
C LEU A 179 -1.93 0.62 9.72
N PRO A 180 -0.84 0.43 10.48
CA PRO A 180 -0.16 -0.86 10.49
C PRO A 180 -1.09 -1.94 11.08
N ASN A 181 -0.97 -3.17 10.60
CA ASN A 181 -1.85 -4.28 10.98
C ASN A 181 -1.28 -5.07 12.17
N ASP A 182 -1.54 -4.58 13.38
CA ASP A 182 -1.08 -5.19 14.62
C ASP A 182 -1.55 -6.65 14.79
N SER A 183 -2.80 -6.93 14.41
CA SER A 183 -3.36 -8.28 14.53
C SER A 183 -2.67 -9.34 13.65
N ILE A 184 -2.01 -8.90 12.57
CA ILE A 184 -1.29 -9.76 11.63
C ILE A 184 0.21 -9.77 11.92
N ASP A 185 0.80 -8.61 12.23
CA ASP A 185 2.22 -8.48 12.52
C ASP A 185 2.47 -7.39 13.58
N PRO A 186 2.48 -7.77 14.87
CA PRO A 186 2.80 -6.86 15.97
C PRO A 186 4.23 -6.32 15.88
N ASP A 187 5.17 -7.09 15.33
CA ASP A 187 6.58 -6.69 15.24
C ASP A 187 6.75 -5.58 14.21
N PHE A 188 6.14 -5.75 13.02
CA PHE A 188 6.06 -4.69 12.01
C PHE A 188 5.40 -3.43 12.59
N THR A 189 4.30 -3.61 13.33
CA THR A 189 3.56 -2.49 13.92
C THR A 189 4.40 -1.70 14.92
N ARG A 190 5.15 -2.38 15.80
CA ARG A 190 6.08 -1.73 16.72
C ARG A 190 7.21 -1.01 15.98
N ALA A 191 7.81 -1.64 14.97
CA ALA A 191 8.85 -1.03 14.16
C ALA A 191 8.34 0.21 13.39
N PHE A 192 7.11 0.14 12.85
CA PHE A 192 6.44 1.25 12.17
C PHE A 192 6.29 2.46 13.09
N TRP A 193 5.69 2.29 14.27
CA TRP A 193 5.49 3.39 15.21
C TRP A 193 6.80 3.94 15.75
N GLN A 194 7.79 3.07 16.00
CA GLN A 194 9.12 3.50 16.42
C GLN A 194 9.82 4.30 15.32
N ALA A 195 9.72 3.90 14.06
CA ALA A 195 10.30 4.63 12.94
C ALA A 195 9.72 6.04 12.83
N LEU A 196 8.39 6.20 12.92
CA LEU A 196 7.76 7.52 12.90
C LEU A 196 8.22 8.39 14.08
N LYS A 197 8.33 7.80 15.28
CA LYS A 197 8.84 8.48 16.47
C LYS A 197 10.30 8.93 16.30
N ASP A 198 11.12 8.12 15.64
CA ASP A 198 12.53 8.40 15.39
C ASP A 198 12.74 9.37 14.20
N GLY A 199 11.66 9.85 13.56
CA GLY A 199 11.73 10.88 12.51
C GLY A 199 11.64 10.36 11.08
N VAL A 200 11.28 9.09 10.87
CA VAL A 200 10.92 8.59 9.54
C VAL A 200 9.60 9.22 9.09
N GLU A 201 9.63 9.88 7.94
CA GLU A 201 8.45 10.45 7.30
C GLU A 201 7.63 9.35 6.61
N MET A 202 6.31 9.51 6.53
CA MET A 202 5.44 8.53 5.89
C MET A 202 4.31 9.18 5.10
N LYS A 203 4.02 8.60 3.92
CA LYS A 203 2.83 8.92 3.14
C LYS A 203 2.13 7.63 2.69
N ALA A 204 0.81 7.65 2.74
CA ALA A 204 -0.04 6.65 2.09
C ALA A 204 -0.80 7.31 0.94
N VAL A 205 -0.61 6.83 -0.28
CA VAL A 205 -1.27 7.35 -1.48
C VAL A 205 -2.29 6.35 -2.00
N ARG A 206 -3.52 6.82 -2.22
CA ARG A 206 -4.58 6.00 -2.79
C ARG A 206 -4.48 5.99 -4.31
N ILE A 207 -4.48 4.80 -4.88
CA ILE A 207 -4.40 4.55 -6.31
C ILE A 207 -5.62 3.74 -6.75
N LYS A 208 -6.39 4.28 -7.69
CA LYS A 208 -7.56 3.61 -8.27
C LYS A 208 -7.20 3.02 -9.63
N TYR A 209 -7.71 1.84 -9.95
CA TYR A 209 -7.59 1.22 -11.27
C TYR A 209 -8.96 1.07 -11.92
N ASP A 210 -9.08 1.38 -13.21
CA ASP A 210 -10.32 1.22 -14.00
C ASP A 210 -10.26 0.11 -15.05
N GLY A 211 -9.15 -0.63 -15.12
CA GLY A 211 -8.89 -1.62 -16.19
C GLY A 211 -8.05 -1.10 -17.35
N VAL A 212 -7.85 0.22 -17.44
CA VAL A 212 -7.02 0.85 -18.47
C VAL A 212 -5.94 1.72 -17.86
N PHE A 213 -6.28 2.56 -16.89
CA PHE A 213 -5.37 3.50 -16.24
C PHE A 213 -5.37 3.32 -14.72
N LEU A 214 -4.20 3.58 -14.14
CA LEU A 214 -4.03 3.82 -12.72
C LEU A 214 -4.13 5.32 -12.46
N TYR A 215 -4.86 5.69 -11.42
CA TYR A 215 -5.17 7.08 -11.07
C TYR A 215 -4.77 7.40 -9.65
N PHE A 216 -4.24 8.59 -9.43
CA PHE A 216 -4.10 9.12 -8.08
C PHE A 216 -5.48 9.58 -7.57
N SER A 217 -5.85 9.11 -6.38
CA SER A 217 -7.15 9.37 -5.76
C SER A 217 -7.05 10.06 -4.39
N GLY A 218 -5.89 10.61 -4.04
CA GLY A 218 -5.66 11.33 -2.79
C GLY A 218 -4.68 10.64 -1.85
N GLU A 219 -4.26 11.36 -0.81
CA GLU A 219 -3.47 10.81 0.29
C GLU A 219 -4.41 10.31 1.40
N LEU A 220 -4.02 9.23 2.08
CA LEU A 220 -4.71 8.74 3.26
C LEU A 220 -3.97 9.21 4.52
N PRO A 221 -4.65 9.86 5.48
CA PRO A 221 -4.06 10.15 6.77
C PRO A 221 -3.87 8.85 7.56
N LEU A 222 -3.01 8.89 8.58
CA LEU A 222 -3.07 7.90 9.65
C LEU A 222 -4.42 8.03 10.36
N CYS A 223 -5.02 6.90 10.72
CA CYS A 223 -6.28 6.95 11.47
C CYS A 223 -6.05 7.67 12.81
N GLN A 224 -6.91 8.62 13.13
CA GLN A 224 -6.92 9.22 14.47
C GLN A 224 -7.28 8.12 15.48
N LYS A 225 -6.60 8.09 16.63
CA LYS A 225 -7.04 7.24 17.75
C LYS A 225 -8.50 7.58 18.02
N GLN A 226 -9.39 6.60 17.97
CA GLN A 226 -10.74 6.81 18.49
C GLN A 226 -10.56 7.12 19.98
N LYS A 227 -10.93 8.33 20.39
CA LYS A 227 -10.97 8.69 21.80
C LYS A 227 -11.78 7.64 22.55
N THR A 228 -11.24 7.13 23.65
CA THR A 228 -12.02 6.24 24.53
C THR A 228 -13.27 7.00 25.00
N PRO A 229 -14.36 6.31 25.39
CA PRO A 229 -15.52 6.98 25.97
C PRO A 229 -15.17 7.93 27.12
N GLU A 230 -14.14 7.58 27.91
CA GLU A 230 -13.59 8.37 29.02
C GLU A 230 -12.87 9.65 28.57
N GLU A 231 -12.15 9.59 27.44
CA GLU A 231 -11.51 10.77 26.84
C GLU A 231 -12.54 11.72 26.22
N ARG A 232 -13.71 11.21 25.78
CA ARG A 232 -14.81 12.05 25.28
C ARG A 232 -15.58 12.73 26.42
N SER A 233 -15.74 12.06 27.57
CA SER A 233 -16.42 12.65 28.72
C SER A 233 -15.62 13.78 29.37
N ASN A 234 -14.28 13.68 29.36
CA ASN A 234 -13.40 14.74 29.90
C ASN A 234 -13.42 16.04 29.07
N ASP A 235 -13.67 15.98 27.76
CA ASP A 235 -13.83 17.18 26.93
C ASP A 235 -15.16 17.91 27.20
N SER A 236 -16.24 17.16 27.48
CA SER A 236 -17.54 17.73 27.87
C SER A 236 -17.56 18.29 29.29
N ALA A 237 -16.72 17.78 30.21
CA ALA A 237 -16.60 18.31 31.57
C ALA A 237 -15.84 19.64 31.63
N ASN A 238 -14.91 19.89 30.69
CA ASN A 238 -14.16 21.14 30.59
C ASN A 238 -14.92 22.27 29.85
N GLN A 239 -16.16 22.05 29.41
CA GLN A 239 -17.02 23.10 28.83
C GLN A 239 -18.07 23.65 29.81
N VAL A 240 -18.07 23.24 31.08
CA VAL A 240 -18.94 23.88 32.08
C VAL A 240 -18.29 25.19 32.50
N GLY A 241 -18.80 26.28 31.93
CA GLY A 241 -18.36 27.65 32.15
C GLY A 241 -18.31 28.04 33.63
N ASN A 242 -17.30 28.84 33.95
CA ASN A 242 -17.07 29.47 35.25
C ASN A 242 -18.33 30.27 35.68
N PRO A 243 -18.97 29.99 36.84
CA PRO A 243 -20.24 30.60 37.23
C PRO A 243 -20.11 32.04 37.74
N ARG A 244 -19.26 32.88 37.15
CA ARG A 244 -19.04 34.27 37.58
C ARG A 244 -19.73 35.35 36.74
N ASP A 245 -20.45 35.00 35.68
CA ASP A 245 -21.11 36.00 34.81
C ASP A 245 -22.63 36.09 35.01
N LEU A 246 -23.08 36.24 36.26
CA LEU A 246 -24.49 36.48 36.60
C LEU A 246 -24.66 37.53 37.71
N ILE A 247 -23.93 38.65 37.60
CA ILE A 247 -24.34 39.91 38.26
C ILE A 247 -23.96 41.09 37.35
N ARG A 248 -24.95 41.59 36.60
CA ARG A 248 -25.16 43.01 36.29
C ARG A 248 -26.51 43.22 35.62
#